data_AF-A0A380K7M5-F1
#
_entry.id   AF-A0A380K7M5-F1
#
_cell.length_a   1.000
_cell.length_b   1.000
_cell.length_c   1.000
_cell.angle_alpha   90.00
_cell.angle_beta   90.00
_cell.angle_gamma   90.00
#
_symmetry.space_group_name_H-M   'P 1'
#
loop_
_entity.id
_entity.type
_entity.pdbx_description
1 polymer ?
#
loop_
_entity_poly.entity_id
_entity_poly.type
_entity_poly.pdbx_seq_one_letter_code
_entity_poly.pdbx_strand_id
1 'polypeptide(L)' 'MKNTVIVHYHSQHGNYFDYSLWKWIDFHEGTDSQFSGFDSFGLVGNLTIDSPFFLEHIYVIVKKS' A
#
# COMPACT_ATOMS: atom_id res chain seq x y z
N MET A 1 1.83 10.65 15.26
CA MET A 1 1.60 11.35 13.97
C MET A 1 1.17 10.32 12.95
N LYS A 2 0.20 10.68 12.10
CA LYS A 2 -0.37 9.77 11.10
C LYS A 2 0.26 10.05 9.75
N ASN A 3 0.95 9.07 9.18
CA ASN A 3 1.58 9.16 7.85
C ASN A 3 0.73 8.33 6.87
N THR A 4 0.24 8.95 5.81
CA THR A 4 -0.67 8.29 4.85
C THR A 4 -0.15 8.44 3.43
N VAL A 5 -0.02 7.31 2.74
CA VAL A 5 0.26 7.25 1.30
C VAL A 5 -0.91 6.56 0.60
N ILE A 6 -1.41 7.17 -0.46
CA ILE A 6 -2.44 6.59 -1.32
C ILE A 6 -1.74 5.96 -2.52
N VAL A 7 -1.89 4.65 -2.67
CA VAL A 7 -1.31 3.86 -3.75
C VAL A 7 -2.39 3.60 -4.80
N HIS A 8 -2.18 4.11 -6.01
CA HIS A 8 -2.98 3.77 -7.18
C HIS A 8 -2.20 2.74 -8.02
N TYR A 9 -2.80 1.59 -8.31
CA TYR A 9 -2.15 0.48 -9.01
C TYR A 9 -2.98 -0.02 -10.20
N HIS A 10 -2.35 -0.09 -11.36
CA HIS A 10 -2.92 -0.60 -12.59
C HIS A 10 -2.13 -1.81 -13.09
N SER A 11 -2.82 -2.85 -13.57
CA SER A 11 -2.22 -4.05 -14.18
C SER A 11 -2.93 -4.39 -15.47
N GLN A 12 -2.16 -4.64 -16.54
CA GLN A 12 -2.71 -5.00 -17.85
C GLN A 12 -3.46 -6.34 -17.83
N HIS A 13 -3.22 -7.19 -16.82
CA HIS A 13 -3.82 -8.52 -16.72
C HIS A 13 -5.24 -8.51 -16.12
N GLY A 14 -5.75 -7.37 -15.66
CA GLY A 14 -7.16 -7.16 -15.28
C GLY A 14 -7.67 -7.90 -14.03
N ASN A 15 -6.99 -8.94 -13.52
CA ASN A 15 -7.41 -9.61 -12.29
C ASN A 15 -6.95 -8.86 -11.04
N TYR A 16 -7.72 -7.85 -10.66
CA TYR A 16 -7.40 -6.94 -9.55
C TYR A 16 -7.64 -7.54 -8.15
N PHE A 17 -8.40 -8.63 -8.04
CA PHE A 17 -8.71 -9.23 -6.73
C PHE A 17 -7.57 -10.07 -6.16
N ASP A 18 -6.59 -10.45 -6.99
CA ASP A 18 -5.43 -11.25 -6.56
C ASP A 18 -4.31 -10.38 -5.97
N TYR A 19 -4.44 -9.05 -5.93
CA TYR A 19 -3.34 -8.20 -5.49
C TYR A 19 -3.51 -7.73 -4.04
N SER A 20 -2.42 -7.76 -3.30
CA SER A 20 -2.27 -7.18 -1.98
C SER A 20 -1.02 -6.30 -1.91
N LEU A 21 -0.85 -5.58 -0.81
CA LEU A 21 0.27 -4.71 -0.55
C LEU A 21 1.05 -5.24 0.66
N TRP A 22 2.37 -5.24 0.57
CA TRP A 22 3.25 -5.38 1.73
C TRP A 22 3.89 -4.03 2.01
N LYS A 23 3.69 -3.49 3.21
CA LYS A 23 4.22 -2.18 3.60
C LYS A 23 5.19 -2.31 4.77
N TRP A 24 6.24 -1.50 4.78
CA TRP A 24 7.17 -1.44 5.90
C TRP A 24 7.84 -0.06 5.99
N ILE A 25 8.52 0.17 7.11
CA ILE A 25 9.32 1.37 7.39
C ILE A 25 10.72 0.94 7.79
N ASP A 26 11.66 1.88 7.81
CA ASP A 26 13.04 1.60 8.20
C ASP A 26 13.09 0.92 9.58
N PHE A 27 13.92 -0.12 9.68
CA PHE A 27 14.19 -0.88 10.91
C PHE A 27 12.98 -1.64 11.52
N HIS A 28 11.87 -1.81 10.79
CA HIS A 28 10.70 -2.55 11.26
C HIS A 28 10.30 -3.64 10.27
N GLU A 29 9.73 -4.73 10.80
CA GLU A 29 9.11 -5.76 9.96
C GLU A 29 7.90 -5.19 9.21
N GLY A 30 7.69 -5.72 8.01
CA GLY A 30 6.55 -5.33 7.20
C GLY A 30 5.25 -5.97 7.64
N THR A 31 4.16 -5.45 7.10
CA THR A 31 2.81 -5.94 7.34
C THR A 31 2.02 -5.99 6.05
N ASP A 32 1.10 -6.96 5.97
CA ASP A 32 0.13 -7.03 4.89
C ASP A 32 -0.88 -5.89 4.97
N SER A 33 -1.28 -5.40 3.80
CA SER A 33 -2.32 -4.40 3.61
C SER A 33 -3.11 -4.74 2.36
N GLN A 34 -4.42 -4.54 2.40
CA GLN A 34 -5.29 -4.78 1.26
C GLN A 34 -5.53 -3.48 0.48
N PHE A 35 -5.85 -3.59 -0.80
CA PHE A 35 -6.46 -2.48 -1.52
C PHE A 35 -7.87 -2.25 -0.96
N SER A 36 -8.26 -0.99 -0.87
CA SER A 36 -9.52 -0.55 -0.25
C SER A 36 -10.63 -0.22 -1.27
N GLY A 37 -10.30 -0.17 -2.55
CA GLY A 37 -11.26 0.15 -3.61
C GLY A 37 -10.63 0.24 -4.99
N PHE A 38 -11.34 0.87 -5.91
CA PHE A 38 -10.90 1.10 -7.28
C PHE A 38 -11.39 2.47 -7.79
N ASP A 39 -10.67 3.03 -8.75
CA ASP A 39 -11.03 4.23 -9.50
C ASP A 39 -10.85 3.98 -11.01
N SER A 40 -10.91 5.04 -11.83
CA SER A 40 -10.74 4.92 -13.28
C SER A 40 -9.33 4.50 -13.73
N PHE A 41 -8.33 4.61 -12.85
CA PHE A 41 -6.96 4.16 -13.12
C PHE A 41 -6.78 2.69 -12.73
N GLY A 42 -7.29 2.27 -11.57
CA GLY A 42 -7.16 0.89 -11.11
C GLY A 42 -7.48 0.71 -9.64
N LEU A 43 -6.75 -0.15 -8.94
CA LEU A 43 -6.91 -0.36 -7.50
C LEU A 43 -6.39 0.82 -6.69
N VAL A 44 -7.04 1.10 -5.57
CA VAL A 44 -6.68 2.16 -4.62
C VAL A 44 -6.45 1.57 -3.23
N GLY A 45 -5.25 1.75 -2.68
CA GLY A 45 -4.86 1.28 -1.36
C GLY A 45 -4.37 2.41 -0.47
N ASN A 46 -4.75 2.38 0.82
CA ASN A 46 -4.34 3.39 1.80
C ASN A 46 -3.32 2.81 2.77
N LEU A 47 -2.06 3.27 2.67
CA LEU A 47 -1.00 2.90 3.59
C LEU A 47 -0.91 3.93 4.71
N THR A 48 -1.63 3.67 5.81
CA THR A 48 -1.53 4.47 7.04
C THR A 48 -0.56 3.81 8.02
N ILE A 49 0.36 4.61 8.58
CA ILE A 49 1.27 4.21 9.65
C ILE A 49 1.32 5.32 10.72
N ASP A 50 1.04 4.93 11.96
CA ASP A 50 1.18 5.81 13.12
C ASP A 50 2.60 5.71 13.67
N SER A 51 3.28 6.85 13.82
CA SER A 51 4.64 6.95 14.35
C SER A 51 4.76 8.18 15.28
N PRO A 52 5.65 8.17 16.29
CA PRO A 52 5.91 9.36 17.12
C PRO A 52 6.38 10.59 16.33
N PHE A 53 6.91 10.39 15.11
CA PHE A 53 7.42 11.43 14.21
C PHE A 53 6.89 11.24 12.78
N PHE A 54 7.05 12.25 11.93
CA PHE A 54 6.78 12.12 10.49
C PHE A 54 7.84 11.24 9.84
N LEU A 55 7.38 10.32 8.99
CA LEU A 55 8.26 9.40 8.28
C LEU A 55 8.72 10.03 6.97
N GLU A 56 10.01 9.93 6.67
CA GLU A 56 10.56 10.34 5.37
C GLU A 56 10.27 9.29 4.28
N HIS A 57 10.30 8.01 4.66
CA HIS A 57 10.10 6.88 3.76
C HIS A 57 9.03 5.92 4.28
N ILE A 58 8.20 5.46 3.36
CA ILE A 58 7.35 4.28 3.50
C ILE A 58 7.59 3.44 2.27
N TYR A 59 7.89 2.16 2.48
CA TYR A 59 8.18 1.23 1.39
C TYR A 59 6.98 0.33 1.14
N VAL A 60 6.81 -0.07 -0.11
CA VAL A 60 5.70 -0.91 -0.53
C VAL A 60 6.12 -1.89 -1.62
N ILE A 61 5.61 -3.12 -1.53
CA ILE A 61 5.60 -4.10 -2.61
C ILE A 61 4.15 -4.43 -2.94
N VAL A 62 3.80 -4.40 -4.24
CA VAL A 62 2.56 -5.02 -4.72
C VAL A 62 2.82 -6.52 -4.89
N LYS A 63 2.04 -7.34 -4.20
CA LYS A 63 2.15 -8.81 -4.25
C LYS A 63 0.94 -9.38 -4.96
N LYS A 64 1.16 -10.44 -5.75
CA LYS A 64 0.08 -11.33 -6.18
C LYS A 64 -0.09 -12.41 -5.11
N SER A 65 -1.30 -12.54 -4.59
CA SER A 65 -1.68 -13.47 -3.52
C SER A 65 -2.11 -14.82 -4.09
#